data_AF-A0A6L5XLR9-F1
#
_entry.id   AF-A0A6L5XLR9-F1
#
_cell.length_a   1.000
_cell.length_b   1.000
_cell.length_c   1.000
_cell.angle_alpha   90.00
_cell.angle_beta   90.00
_cell.angle_gamma   90.00
#
_symmetry.space_group_name_H-M   'P 1'
#
loop_
_entity.id
_entity.type
_entity.pdbx_description
1 polymer ?
#
loop_
_entity_poly.entity_id
_entity_poly.type
_entity_poly.pdbx_seq_one_letter_code
_entity_poly.pdbx_strand_id
1 'polypeptide(L)' 'KRTANLPVWTHRYNFVRPHTALGRKPPASRLSGG' A
#
# COMPACT_ATOMS: atom_id res chain seq x y z
N LYS A 1 19.62 -13.01 -0.90
CA LYS A 1 19.43 -11.69 -0.25
C LYS A 1 17.97 -11.53 0.17
N ARG A 2 17.69 -11.29 1.45
CA ARG A 2 16.32 -11.28 2.04
C ARG A 2 15.40 -10.18 1.50
N THR A 3 15.95 -9.07 1.01
CA THR A 3 15.21 -7.87 0.63
C THR A 3 14.85 -7.78 -0.86
N ALA A 4 15.16 -8.79 -1.67
CA ALA A 4 14.91 -8.74 -3.12
C ALA A 4 13.43 -8.49 -3.48
N ASN A 5 12.50 -8.99 -2.66
CA ASN A 5 11.06 -8.83 -2.87
C ASN A 5 10.45 -7.64 -2.12
N LEU A 6 11.25 -6.90 -1.34
CA LEU A 6 10.77 -5.80 -0.53
C LEU A 6 10.11 -4.68 -1.37
N PRO A 7 10.68 -4.25 -2.52
CA PRO A 7 10.05 -3.20 -3.34
C PRO A 7 8.66 -3.60 -3.85
N VAL A 8 8.51 -4.86 -4.28
CA VAL A 8 7.24 -5.41 -4.78
C VAL A 8 6.19 -5.45 -3.67
N TRP A 9 6.58 -5.91 -2.48
CA TRP A 9 5.65 -6.01 -1.35
C TRP A 9 5.23 -4.63 -0.85
N THR A 10 6.17 -3.68 -0.74
CA THR A 10 5.89 -2.30 -0.35
C THR A 10 4.94 -1.61 -1.33
N HIS A 11 5.15 -1.77 -2.64
CA HIS A 11 4.25 -1.22 -3.65
C HIS A 11 2.84 -1.82 -3.52
N ARG A 12 2.74 -3.15 -3.42
CA ARG A 12 1.44 -3.82 -3.28
C ARG A 12 0.70 -3.38 -2.01
N TYR A 13 1.39 -3.25 -0.88
CA TYR A 13 0.78 -2.82 0.38
C TYR A 13 0.27 -1.38 0.31
N ASN A 14 1.08 -0.45 -0.22
CA ASN A 14 0.76 0.97 -0.22
C ASN A 14 -0.27 1.38 -1.30
N PHE A 15 -0.29 0.71 -2.45
CA PHE A 15 -1.05 1.17 -3.62
C PHE A 15 -2.15 0.22 -4.08
N VAL A 16 -2.07 -1.08 -3.77
CA VAL A 16 -2.98 -2.08 -4.34
C VAL A 16 -3.86 -2.73 -3.28
N ARG A 17 -3.32 -2.97 -2.08
CA ARG A 17 -4.02 -3.74 -1.04
C ARG A 17 -5.15 -2.91 -0.43
N PRO A 18 -6.40 -3.38 -0.45
CA PRO A 18 -7.51 -2.71 0.22
C PRO A 18 -7.39 -2.87 1.75
N HIS A 19 -7.59 -1.78 2.49
CA HIS A 19 -7.64 -1.82 3.96
C HIS A 19 -9.04 -1.50 4.47
N THR A 20 -9.57 -2.36 5.34
CA THR A 20 -10.90 -2.18 5.95
C THR A 20 -11.00 -0.88 6.74
N ALA A 21 -9.95 -0.51 7.48
CA ALA A 21 -9.86 0.76 8.21
C ALA A 21 -9.92 2.01 7.31
N LEU A 22 -9.67 1.87 6.01
CA LEU A 22 -9.71 2.95 5.02
C LEU A 22 -10.90 2.81 4.05
N GLY A 23 -11.95 2.09 4.44
CA GLY A 23 -13.12 1.87 3.59
C GLY A 23 -12.78 1.04 2.34
N ARG A 24 -11.89 0.05 2.48
CA ARG A 24 -11.36 -0.79 1.39
C ARG A 24 -10.48 -0.05 0.38
N LYS A 25 -9.99 1.15 0.73
CA LYS A 25 -9.01 1.89 -0.07
C LYS A 25 -7.58 1.52 0.33
N PRO A 26 -6.60 1.60 -0.58
CA PRO A 26 -5.19 1.42 -0.24
C PRO A 26 -4.65 2.61 0.57
N PRO A 27 -3.57 2.43 1.35
CA PRO A 27 -3.02 3.45 2.24
C PRO A 27 -2.65 4.75 1.53
N ALA A 28 -2.11 4.66 0.30
CA ALA A 28 -1.75 5.82 -0.51
C ALA A 28 -2.93 6.72 -0.88
N SER A 29 -4.17 6.22 -0.82
CA SER A 29 -5.37 7.03 -1.07
C SER A 29 -5.53 8.18 -0.07
N ARG A 30 -4.89 8.08 1.10
CA ARG A 30 -4.85 9.17 2.10
C ARG A 30 -3.90 10.30 1.73
N LEU A 31 -2.92 10.05 0.86
CA LEU A 31 -1.96 11.06 0.43
C LEU A 31 -2.53 11.97 -0.67
N SER A 32 -3.65 11.58 -1.29
CA SER A 32 -4.35 12.39 -2.29
C SER A 32 -5.27 13.46 -1.68
N GLY A 33 -5.34 13.54 -0.34
CA GLY A 33 -6.10 14.56 0.38
C GLY A 33 -5.16 15.64 0.93
N GLY A 34 -4.82 16.61 0.09
CA GLY A 34 -4.01 17.79 0.39
C GLY A 34 -3.95 18.70 -0.82
#